data_AF-A0A6M1LH93-F1
#
_entry.id   AF-A0A6M1LH93-F1
#
_cell.length_a   1.000
_cell.length_b   1.000
_cell.length_c   1.000
_cell.angle_alpha   90.00
_cell.angle_beta   90.00
_cell.angle_gamma   90.00
#
_symmetry.space_group_name_H-M   'P 1'
#
loop_
_entity.id
_entity.type
_entity.pdbx_description
1 polymer ?
#
loop_
_entity_poly.entity_id
_entity_poly.type
_entity_poly.pdbx_seq_one_letter_code
_entity_poly.pdbx_strand_id
1 'polypeptide(L)'
;MAARLTATALARELDRQWARLRAVQTEVERGQATQPAAELRRIMSTAQQAAPHTIWIGVANARDGKVIAASGAVLEGVDVSARPWFQAGRTRNYAGDVHGAQLLVTALRRDPRDEPLRLIDFTTPLRNAAGQVVGVLGSHVDWRWVTAIIASAPIPQGAQVALLSQEGNVLFGPEGQWLTASPRPPLSLVLQAQDAPSLGWRVVGLPAGTLRSRG
;
A
#
# COMPACT_ATOMS: atom_id res chain seq x y z
N MET A 1 20.48 9.05 12.95
CA MET A 1 20.88 9.24 11.53
C MET A 1 20.26 8.18 10.60
N ALA A 2 20.48 6.88 10.85
CA ALA A 2 19.92 5.78 10.05
C ALA A 2 18.40 5.90 9.80
N ALA A 3 17.61 6.02 10.87
CA ALA A 3 16.15 6.15 10.78
C ALA A 3 15.68 7.28 9.87
N ARG A 4 16.37 8.43 9.90
CA ARG A 4 16.05 9.59 9.05
C ARG A 4 16.34 9.30 7.57
N LEU A 5 17.47 8.66 7.27
CA LEU A 5 17.83 8.27 5.90
C LEU A 5 16.83 7.27 5.33
N THR A 6 16.48 6.24 6.12
CA THR A 6 15.46 5.26 5.77
C THR A 6 14.09 5.92 5.59
N ALA A 7 13.65 6.78 6.52
CA ALA A 7 12.38 7.50 6.42
C ALA A 7 12.33 8.36 5.15
N THR A 8 13.43 9.04 4.80
CA THR A 8 13.53 9.87 3.59
C THR A 8 13.51 9.03 2.31
N ALA A 9 14.16 7.86 2.30
CA ALA A 9 14.10 6.94 1.17
C ALA A 9 12.68 6.40 0.97
N LEU A 10 12.05 5.95 2.06
CA LEU A 10 10.68 5.44 2.05
C LEU A 10 9.68 6.52 1.62
N ALA A 11 9.75 7.72 2.20
CA ALA A 11 8.89 8.84 1.84
C ALA A 11 8.93 9.14 0.34
N ARG A 12 10.14 9.22 -0.25
CA ARG A 12 10.29 9.47 -1.69
C ARG A 12 9.66 8.39 -2.56
N GLU A 13 9.77 7.12 -2.16
CA GLU A 13 9.14 6.02 -2.91
C GLU A 13 7.61 5.99 -2.76
N LEU A 14 7.10 6.28 -1.56
CA LEU A 14 5.66 6.41 -1.32
C LEU A 14 5.08 7.61 -2.10
N ASP A 15 5.77 8.75 -2.12
CA ASP A 15 5.38 9.92 -2.89
C ASP A 15 5.33 9.61 -4.39
N ARG A 16 6.31 8.85 -4.90
CA ARG A 16 6.30 8.35 -6.27
C ARG A 16 5.10 7.44 -6.54
N GLN A 17 4.78 6.54 -5.61
CA GLN A 17 3.61 5.67 -5.76
C GLN A 17 2.30 6.46 -5.80
N TRP A 18 2.15 7.45 -4.92
CA TRP A 18 1.00 8.36 -4.95
C TRP A 18 0.94 9.19 -6.25
N ALA A 19 2.08 9.67 -6.74
CA ALA A 19 2.14 10.40 -8.00
C ALA A 19 1.68 9.55 -9.19
N ARG A 20 2.09 8.26 -9.22
CA ARG A 20 1.61 7.30 -10.23
C ARG A 20 0.10 7.09 -10.12
N LEU A 21 -0.42 6.89 -8.92
CA LEU A 21 -1.86 6.71 -8.71
C LEU A 21 -2.67 7.95 -9.13
N ARG A 22 -2.16 9.16 -8.82
CA ARG A 22 -2.77 10.43 -9.26
C ARG A 22 -2.76 10.58 -10.78
N ALA A 23 -1.70 10.14 -11.46
CA ALA A 23 -1.64 10.17 -12.92
C ALA A 23 -2.74 9.29 -13.54
N VAL A 24 -2.91 8.07 -13.00
CA VAL A 24 -3.98 7.14 -13.41
C VAL A 24 -5.36 7.71 -13.11
N GLN A 25 -5.56 8.26 -11.90
CA GLN A 25 -6.80 8.95 -11.54
C GLN A 25 -7.13 10.04 -12.55
N THR A 26 -6.18 10.91 -12.87
CA THR A 26 -6.38 12.01 -13.80
C THR A 26 -6.77 11.49 -15.18
N GLU A 27 -6.15 10.40 -15.65
CA GLU A 27 -6.49 9.78 -16.94
C GLU A 27 -7.90 9.21 -16.96
N VAL A 28 -8.34 8.54 -15.88
CA VAL A 28 -9.69 8.00 -15.75
C VAL A 28 -10.74 9.11 -15.65
N GLU A 29 -10.48 10.15 -14.84
CA GLU A 29 -11.39 11.28 -14.64
C GLU A 29 -11.54 12.14 -15.90
N ARG A 30 -10.50 12.27 -16.74
CA ARG A 30 -10.62 12.87 -18.08
C ARG A 30 -11.64 12.14 -18.95
N GLY A 31 -11.79 10.83 -18.76
CA GLY A 31 -12.82 10.02 -19.40
C GLY A 31 -14.22 10.17 -18.82
N GLN A 32 -14.42 11.00 -17.79
CA GLN A 32 -15.73 11.38 -17.24
C GLN A 32 -16.65 10.21 -16.84
N ALA A 33 -16.06 9.07 -16.45
CA ALA A 33 -16.77 7.85 -16.10
C ALA A 33 -17.66 7.27 -17.22
N THR A 34 -17.47 7.67 -18.47
CA THR A 34 -18.12 7.07 -19.65
C THR A 34 -17.22 6.07 -20.38
N GLN A 35 -15.97 5.92 -19.91
CA GLN A 35 -15.02 4.99 -20.49
C GLN A 35 -15.55 3.55 -20.44
N PRO A 36 -15.57 2.84 -21.59
CA PRO A 36 -15.87 1.41 -21.60
C PRO A 36 -14.90 0.64 -20.71
N ALA A 37 -15.35 -0.47 -20.11
CA ALA A 37 -14.52 -1.31 -19.24
C ALA A 37 -13.20 -1.75 -19.91
N ALA A 38 -13.21 -1.98 -21.23
CA ALA A 38 -12.02 -2.33 -21.99
C ALA A 38 -10.93 -1.24 -21.96
N GLU A 39 -11.34 0.04 -22.01
CA GLU A 39 -10.40 1.16 -21.96
C GLU A 39 -9.84 1.34 -20.55
N LEU A 40 -10.70 1.27 -19.52
CA LEU A 40 -10.25 1.27 -18.14
C LEU A 40 -9.25 0.14 -17.87
N ARG A 41 -9.52 -1.07 -18.39
CA ARG A 41 -8.62 -2.22 -18.26
C ARG A 41 -7.26 -1.97 -18.91
N ARG A 42 -7.23 -1.30 -20.07
CA ARG A 42 -6.00 -0.91 -20.75
C ARG A 42 -5.19 0.05 -19.88
N ILE A 43 -5.82 1.08 -19.34
CA ILE A 43 -5.18 2.05 -18.41
C ILE A 43 -4.60 1.32 -17.20
N MET A 44 -5.39 0.46 -16.55
CA MET A 44 -4.94 -0.32 -15.37
C MET A 44 -3.75 -1.23 -15.70
N SER A 45 -3.78 -1.89 -16.87
CA SER A 45 -2.69 -2.77 -17.31
C SER A 45 -1.41 -2.01 -17.59
N THR A 46 -1.49 -0.85 -18.25
CA THR A 46 -0.33 0.04 -18.47
C THR A 46 0.23 0.55 -17.14
N ALA A 47 -0.63 0.96 -16.20
CA ALA A 47 -0.22 1.41 -14.89
C ALA A 47 0.51 0.30 -14.09
N GLN A 48 0.00 -0.93 -14.13
CA GLN A 48 0.66 -2.08 -13.50
C GLN A 48 2.03 -2.38 -14.13
N GLN A 49 2.16 -2.33 -15.46
CA GLN A 49 3.43 -2.56 -16.14
C GLN A 49 4.50 -1.51 -15.76
N ALA A 50 4.10 -0.25 -15.56
CA ALA A 50 4.99 0.83 -15.14
C ALA A 50 5.44 0.75 -13.66
N ALA A 51 4.76 -0.07 -12.84
CA ALA A 51 5.03 -0.24 -11.42
C ALA A 51 4.88 -1.72 -11.02
N PRO A 52 5.85 -2.60 -11.34
CA PRO A 52 5.73 -4.05 -11.16
C PRO A 52 5.49 -4.52 -9.72
N HIS A 53 5.78 -3.68 -8.72
CA HIS A 53 5.41 -3.92 -7.31
C HIS A 53 3.89 -3.82 -7.06
N THR A 54 3.12 -3.29 -8.00
CA THR A 54 1.66 -3.24 -7.96
C THR A 54 1.09 -4.57 -8.43
N ILE A 55 0.53 -5.36 -7.51
CA ILE A 55 -0.01 -6.69 -7.81
C ILE A 55 -1.40 -6.59 -8.44
N TRP A 56 -2.15 -5.54 -8.12
CA TRP A 56 -3.47 -5.30 -8.67
C TRP A 56 -3.76 -3.80 -8.69
N ILE A 57 -4.40 -3.32 -9.75
CA ILE A 57 -4.96 -1.97 -9.81
C ILE A 57 -6.29 -2.01 -10.54
N GLY A 58 -7.30 -1.34 -10.02
CA GLY A 58 -8.65 -1.42 -10.55
C GLY A 58 -9.57 -0.30 -10.12
N VAL A 59 -10.69 -0.20 -10.82
CA VAL A 59 -11.76 0.77 -10.58
C VAL A 59 -12.98 0.03 -10.07
N ALA A 60 -13.47 0.42 -8.89
CA ALA A 60 -14.73 -0.05 -8.33
C ALA A 60 -15.81 1.04 -8.42
N ASN A 61 -17.04 0.64 -8.73
CA ASN A 61 -18.18 1.52 -8.82
C ASN A 61 -18.54 2.09 -7.44
N ALA A 62 -18.75 3.41 -7.34
CA ALA A 62 -19.03 4.02 -6.03
C ALA A 62 -20.41 3.66 -5.47
N ARG A 63 -21.38 3.25 -6.29
CA ARG A 63 -22.74 2.93 -5.84
C ARG A 63 -22.81 1.56 -5.17
N ASP A 64 -22.36 0.52 -5.86
CA ASP A 64 -22.53 -0.88 -5.45
C ASP A 64 -21.22 -1.57 -5.03
N GLY A 65 -20.07 -0.90 -5.20
CA GLY A 65 -18.77 -1.47 -4.86
C GLY A 65 -18.30 -2.56 -5.80
N LYS A 66 -18.94 -2.76 -6.96
CA LYS A 66 -18.45 -3.76 -7.92
C LYS A 66 -17.24 -3.25 -8.69
N VAL A 67 -16.23 -4.10 -8.84
CA VAL A 67 -15.09 -3.80 -9.72
C VAL A 67 -15.56 -3.73 -11.17
N ILE A 68 -15.38 -2.58 -11.81
CA ILE A 68 -15.76 -2.31 -13.20
C ILE A 68 -14.69 -2.84 -14.16
N ALA A 69 -13.42 -2.56 -13.84
CA ALA A 69 -12.27 -2.97 -14.64
C ALA A 69 -11.01 -3.01 -13.77
N ALA A 70 -10.13 -3.95 -14.03
CA ALA A 70 -8.87 -4.10 -13.31
C ALA A 70 -7.77 -4.70 -14.18
N SER A 71 -6.52 -4.54 -13.77
CA SER A 71 -5.40 -5.18 -14.47
C SER A 71 -5.59 -6.71 -14.50
N GLY A 72 -5.37 -7.30 -15.68
CA GLY A 72 -5.61 -8.74 -15.92
C GLY A 72 -7.06 -9.19 -15.79
N ALA A 73 -8.03 -8.26 -15.79
CA ALA A 73 -9.45 -8.52 -15.50
C ALA A 73 -9.72 -9.19 -14.13
N VAL A 74 -8.75 -9.10 -13.22
CA VAL A 74 -8.80 -9.76 -11.91
C VAL A 74 -9.82 -9.05 -11.03
N LEU A 75 -10.76 -9.82 -10.47
CA LEU A 75 -11.86 -9.36 -9.60
C LEU A 75 -12.95 -8.54 -10.30
N GLU A 76 -12.98 -8.41 -11.63
CA GLU A 76 -14.09 -7.72 -12.31
C GLU A 76 -15.46 -8.35 -11.97
N GLY A 77 -16.44 -7.50 -11.66
CA GLY A 77 -17.78 -7.88 -11.21
C GLY A 77 -17.89 -8.28 -9.73
N VAL A 78 -16.77 -8.49 -9.03
CA VAL A 78 -16.76 -8.80 -7.60
C VAL A 78 -17.13 -7.57 -6.78
N ASP A 79 -17.97 -7.78 -5.75
CA ASP A 79 -18.35 -6.76 -4.78
C ASP A 79 -17.25 -6.57 -3.73
N VAL A 80 -16.72 -5.35 -3.64
CA VAL A 80 -15.72 -4.92 -2.65
C VAL A 80 -16.26 -3.87 -1.69
N SER A 81 -17.58 -3.66 -1.63
CA SER A 81 -18.24 -2.63 -0.79
C SER A 81 -17.94 -2.76 0.71
N ALA A 82 -17.72 -3.99 1.18
CA ALA A 82 -17.38 -4.28 2.58
C ALA A 82 -15.88 -4.12 2.89
N ARG A 83 -15.03 -3.82 1.90
CA ARG A 83 -13.58 -3.77 2.10
C ARG A 83 -13.16 -2.41 2.67
N PRO A 84 -12.29 -2.35 3.71
CA PRO A 84 -11.87 -1.09 4.34
C PRO A 84 -11.30 -0.07 3.36
N TRP A 85 -10.46 -0.53 2.42
CA TRP A 85 -9.86 0.33 1.40
C TRP A 85 -10.91 0.99 0.50
N PHE A 86 -11.98 0.29 0.15
CA PHE A 86 -13.04 0.82 -0.71
C PHE A 86 -13.87 1.86 0.04
N GLN A 87 -14.26 1.55 1.28
CA GLN A 87 -15.02 2.46 2.13
C GLN A 87 -14.25 3.76 2.38
N ALA A 88 -12.96 3.67 2.69
CA ALA A 88 -12.11 4.83 2.88
C ALA A 88 -11.90 5.60 1.56
N GLY A 89 -11.56 4.89 0.48
CA GLY A 89 -11.31 5.44 -0.85
C GLY A 89 -12.52 6.14 -1.48
N ARG A 90 -13.75 5.81 -1.07
CA ARG A 90 -14.96 6.56 -1.47
C ARG A 90 -15.01 7.98 -0.91
N THR A 91 -14.31 8.24 0.19
CA THR A 91 -14.42 9.51 0.92
C THR A 91 -13.19 10.39 0.77
N ARG A 92 -12.00 9.78 0.68
CA ARG A 92 -10.71 10.48 0.68
C ARG A 92 -9.62 9.62 0.06
N ASN A 93 -8.48 10.24 -0.21
CA ASN A 93 -7.25 9.49 -0.42
C ASN A 93 -6.97 8.68 0.85
N TYR A 94 -6.78 7.38 0.67
CA TYR A 94 -6.51 6.47 1.75
C TYR A 94 -5.43 5.51 1.32
N ALA A 95 -4.47 5.28 2.20
CA ALA A 95 -3.62 4.14 2.08
C ALA A 95 -3.52 3.41 3.42
N GLY A 96 -3.61 2.08 3.35
CA GLY A 96 -3.80 1.20 4.49
C GLY A 96 -2.53 0.50 4.90
N ASP A 97 -2.47 0.07 6.16
CA ASP A 97 -1.37 -0.76 6.65
C ASP A 97 -1.29 -2.11 5.94
N VAL A 98 -0.18 -2.80 6.13
CA VAL A 98 0.01 -4.15 5.59
C VAL A 98 -1.06 -5.12 6.10
N HIS A 99 -1.70 -5.86 5.19
CA HIS A 99 -2.66 -6.90 5.52
C HIS A 99 -2.59 -8.10 4.57
N GLY A 100 -3.28 -9.17 4.95
CA GLY A 100 -3.44 -10.36 4.10
C GLY A 100 -4.32 -10.10 2.88
N ALA A 101 -4.04 -10.82 1.80
CA ALA A 101 -4.66 -10.63 0.49
C ALA A 101 -5.67 -11.72 0.10
N GLN A 102 -6.49 -12.22 1.03
CA GLN A 102 -7.30 -13.44 0.84
C GLN A 102 -8.08 -13.47 -0.50
N LEU A 103 -8.81 -12.40 -0.83
CA LEU A 103 -9.58 -12.31 -2.08
C LEU A 103 -8.69 -12.39 -3.33
N LEU A 104 -7.54 -11.71 -3.31
CA LEU A 104 -6.62 -11.65 -4.45
C LEU A 104 -5.81 -12.95 -4.59
N VAL A 105 -5.43 -13.58 -3.48
CA VAL A 105 -4.76 -14.91 -3.46
C VAL A 105 -5.65 -15.95 -4.16
N THR A 106 -6.94 -15.97 -3.83
CA THR A 106 -7.91 -16.86 -4.48
C THR A 106 -8.05 -16.56 -5.97
N ALA A 107 -8.19 -15.29 -6.34
CA ALA A 107 -8.36 -14.89 -7.74
C ALA A 107 -7.11 -15.18 -8.60
N LEU A 108 -5.92 -15.01 -8.03
CA LEU A 108 -4.63 -15.28 -8.69
C LEU A 108 -4.23 -16.77 -8.66
N ARG A 109 -5.04 -17.65 -8.05
CA ARG A 109 -4.77 -19.10 -7.93
C ARG A 109 -3.39 -19.42 -7.36
N ARG A 110 -2.93 -18.63 -6.39
CA ARG A 110 -1.63 -18.89 -5.72
C ARG A 110 -1.70 -20.14 -4.85
N ASP A 111 -0.60 -20.88 -4.75
CA ASP A 111 -0.53 -22.08 -3.90
C ASP A 111 -0.70 -21.65 -2.43
N PRO A 112 -1.61 -22.28 -1.66
CA PRO A 112 -1.75 -22.01 -0.23
C PRO A 112 -0.47 -22.23 0.60
N ARG A 113 0.51 -22.97 0.06
CA ARG A 113 1.83 -23.21 0.66
C ARG A 113 2.85 -22.11 0.36
N ASP A 114 2.55 -21.18 -0.54
CA ASP A 114 3.39 -20.00 -0.76
C ASP A 114 3.43 -19.14 0.50
N GLU A 115 4.50 -18.36 0.66
CA GLU A 115 4.51 -17.28 1.66
C GLU A 115 3.27 -16.39 1.49
N PRO A 116 2.53 -16.10 2.58
CA PRO A 116 1.27 -15.37 2.48
C PRO A 116 1.45 -14.03 1.76
N LEU A 117 0.69 -13.79 0.68
CA LEU A 117 0.68 -12.49 0.02
C LEU A 117 0.22 -11.40 0.99
N ARG A 118 1.05 -10.37 1.11
CA ARG A 118 0.82 -9.20 1.95
C ARG A 118 0.80 -7.96 1.10
N LEU A 119 -0.18 -7.10 1.35
CA LEU A 119 -0.45 -5.94 0.52
C LEU A 119 -0.54 -4.68 1.38
N ILE A 120 -0.18 -3.57 0.76
CA ILE A 120 -0.52 -2.21 1.17
C ILE A 120 -1.49 -1.69 0.12
N ASP A 121 -2.58 -1.08 0.56
CA ASP A 121 -3.57 -0.51 -0.36
C ASP A 121 -3.34 0.98 -0.52
N PHE A 122 -3.43 1.49 -1.75
CA PHE A 122 -3.52 2.92 -2.06
C PHE A 122 -4.81 3.16 -2.83
N THR A 123 -5.61 4.11 -2.39
CA THR A 123 -6.94 4.36 -2.93
C THR A 123 -7.24 5.84 -3.04
N THR A 124 -7.99 6.20 -4.07
CA THR A 124 -8.44 7.58 -4.32
C THR A 124 -9.86 7.59 -4.89
N PRO A 125 -10.73 8.53 -4.47
CA PRO A 125 -12.06 8.68 -5.05
C PRO A 125 -11.94 9.21 -6.48
N LEU A 126 -12.62 8.57 -7.42
CA LEU A 126 -12.75 9.05 -8.79
C LEU A 126 -13.97 9.96 -8.89
N ARG A 127 -13.79 11.15 -9.47
CA ARG A 127 -14.84 12.17 -9.59
C ARG A 127 -15.23 12.45 -11.04
N ASN A 128 -16.52 12.75 -11.27
CA ASN A 128 -16.99 13.30 -12.54
C ASN A 128 -16.80 14.83 -12.61
N ALA A 129 -17.16 15.46 -13.73
CA ALA A 129 -17.09 16.91 -13.92
C ALA A 129 -17.94 17.71 -12.92
N ALA A 130 -18.98 17.11 -12.36
CA ALA A 130 -19.79 17.73 -11.30
C ALA A 130 -19.14 17.60 -9.90
N GLY A 131 -17.94 17.01 -9.79
CA GLY A 131 -17.22 16.77 -8.54
C GLY A 131 -17.74 15.59 -7.72
N GLN A 132 -18.73 14.86 -8.23
CA GLN A 132 -19.36 13.73 -7.55
C GLN A 132 -18.47 12.50 -7.64
N VAL A 133 -18.37 11.74 -6.53
CA VAL A 133 -17.61 10.48 -6.51
C VAL A 133 -18.40 9.40 -7.25
N VAL A 134 -17.84 8.91 -8.34
CA VAL A 134 -18.45 7.91 -9.25
C VAL A 134 -17.76 6.55 -9.17
N GLY A 135 -16.54 6.50 -8.63
CA GLY A 135 -15.82 5.26 -8.37
C GLY A 135 -14.71 5.42 -7.34
N VAL A 136 -14.03 4.32 -7.08
CA VAL A 136 -12.78 4.29 -6.32
C VAL A 136 -11.72 3.63 -7.18
N LEU A 137 -10.60 4.32 -7.37
CA LEU A 137 -9.39 3.71 -7.92
C LEU A 137 -8.61 3.10 -6.76
N GLY A 138 -8.37 1.78 -6.81
CA GLY A 138 -7.59 1.05 -5.83
C GLY A 138 -6.34 0.44 -6.46
N SER A 139 -5.23 0.48 -5.75
CA SER A 139 -3.95 -0.13 -6.11
C SER A 139 -3.42 -0.92 -4.93
N HIS A 140 -3.25 -2.22 -5.11
CA HIS A 140 -2.67 -3.12 -4.12
C HIS A 140 -1.20 -3.37 -4.44
N VAL A 141 -0.34 -3.01 -3.50
CA VAL A 141 1.12 -3.05 -3.64
C VAL A 141 1.70 -4.16 -2.79
N ASP A 142 2.63 -4.93 -3.34
CA ASP A 142 3.36 -5.96 -2.62
C ASP A 142 4.17 -5.35 -1.47
N TRP A 143 3.95 -5.85 -0.25
CA TRP A 143 4.70 -5.43 0.94
C TRP A 143 6.22 -5.56 0.77
N ARG A 144 6.69 -6.55 0.00
CA ARG A 144 8.13 -6.78 -0.24
C ARG A 144 8.82 -5.58 -0.89
N TRP A 145 8.07 -4.73 -1.60
CA TRP A 145 8.61 -3.47 -2.12
C TRP A 145 9.02 -2.53 -1.00
N VAL A 146 8.21 -2.38 0.05
CA VAL A 146 8.55 -1.52 1.21
C VAL A 146 9.75 -2.06 1.96
N THR A 147 9.81 -3.37 2.19
CA THR A 147 10.95 -3.98 2.91
C THR A 147 12.24 -3.87 2.09
N ALA A 148 12.18 -3.97 0.76
CA ALA A 148 13.32 -3.73 -0.11
C ALA A 148 13.82 -2.27 -0.07
N ILE A 149 12.93 -1.29 0.06
CA ILE A 149 13.32 0.12 0.23
C ILE A 149 14.05 0.33 1.56
N ILE A 150 13.54 -0.27 2.64
CA ILE A 150 14.17 -0.18 3.95
C ILE A 150 15.55 -0.85 3.93
N ALA A 151 15.66 -2.02 3.31
CA ALA A 151 16.91 -2.79 3.22
C ALA A 151 17.97 -2.12 2.34
N SER A 152 17.56 -1.37 1.32
CA SER A 152 18.47 -0.64 0.42
C SER A 152 18.84 0.76 0.91
N ALA A 153 18.25 1.23 2.02
CA ALA A 153 18.60 2.51 2.59
C ALA A 153 20.07 2.52 3.04
N PRO A 154 20.81 3.62 2.86
CA PRO A 154 22.23 3.73 3.24
C PRO A 154 22.37 3.83 4.77
N ILE A 155 22.16 2.73 5.46
CA ILE A 155 22.23 2.61 6.92
C ILE A 155 23.68 2.31 7.32
N PRO A 156 24.29 3.05 8.27
CA PRO A 156 25.62 2.74 8.79
C PRO A 156 25.73 1.30 9.33
N GLN A 157 26.90 0.69 9.20
CA GLN A 157 27.14 -0.66 9.70
C GLN A 157 26.82 -0.77 11.19
N GLY A 158 26.08 -1.82 11.58
CA GLY A 158 25.64 -2.04 12.96
C GLY A 158 24.39 -1.26 13.39
N ALA A 159 23.89 -0.33 12.57
CA ALA A 159 22.61 0.34 12.84
C ALA A 159 21.42 -0.49 12.35
N GLN A 160 20.33 -0.46 13.11
CA GLN A 160 19.08 -1.14 12.81
C GLN A 160 17.93 -0.14 12.78
N VAL A 161 16.89 -0.45 12.02
CA VAL A 161 15.67 0.36 11.94
C VAL A 161 14.44 -0.53 12.05
N ALA A 162 13.36 0.03 12.57
CA ALA A 162 12.04 -0.57 12.49
C ALA A 162 11.03 0.41 11.90
N LEU A 163 10.06 -0.13 11.17
CA LEU A 163 8.92 0.61 10.64
C LEU A 163 7.73 0.40 11.57
N LEU A 164 7.07 1.49 11.95
CA LEU A 164 5.90 1.50 12.81
C LEU A 164 4.67 1.95 12.03
N SER A 165 3.52 1.35 12.37
CA SER A 165 2.21 1.80 11.90
C SER A 165 1.82 3.15 12.50
N GLN A 166 0.70 3.71 12.04
CA GLN A 166 0.13 4.93 12.60
C GLN A 166 -0.15 4.80 14.11
N GLU A 167 -0.59 3.63 14.56
CA GLU A 167 -0.89 3.30 15.96
C GLU A 167 0.38 2.90 16.76
N GLY A 168 1.54 2.88 16.12
CA GLY A 168 2.82 2.56 16.75
C GLY A 168 3.13 1.07 16.85
N ASN A 169 2.42 0.20 16.10
CA ASN A 169 2.74 -1.23 16.04
C ASN A 169 3.95 -1.47 15.12
N VAL A 170 4.80 -2.45 15.42
CA VAL A 170 5.94 -2.77 14.54
C VAL A 170 5.44 -3.50 13.29
N LEU A 171 5.61 -2.87 12.12
CA LEU A 171 5.31 -3.45 10.81
C LEU A 171 6.51 -4.20 10.22
N PHE A 172 7.72 -3.74 10.53
CA PHE A 172 8.99 -4.34 10.08
C PHE A 172 10.10 -4.08 11.09
N GLY A 173 10.96 -5.06 11.37
CA GLY A 173 12.08 -4.95 12.31
C GLY A 173 13.33 -5.74 11.88
N PRO A 174 14.38 -5.75 12.72
CA PRO A 174 15.64 -6.47 12.49
C PRO A 174 15.38 -7.97 12.27
N GLU A 175 16.21 -8.58 11.41
CA GLU A 175 16.07 -9.97 10.90
C GLU A 175 14.91 -10.22 9.92
N GLY A 176 14.19 -9.17 9.48
CA GLY A 176 13.08 -9.35 8.54
C GLY A 176 11.88 -10.08 9.15
N GLN A 177 11.85 -10.23 10.48
CA GLN A 177 10.78 -10.92 11.17
C GLN A 177 9.56 -10.02 11.36
N TRP A 178 8.45 -10.59 10.94
CA TRP A 178 7.10 -10.10 11.13
C TRP A 178 6.73 -10.08 12.59
N LEU A 179 5.98 -9.05 12.97
CA LEU A 179 5.58 -8.83 14.34
C LEU A 179 4.07 -8.53 14.38
N THR A 180 3.26 -9.40 13.75
CA THR A 180 1.80 -9.40 13.97
C THR A 180 1.56 -9.67 15.46
N ALA A 181 1.09 -8.64 16.18
CA ALA A 181 0.91 -8.60 17.63
C ALA A 181 2.18 -8.52 18.51
N SER A 182 3.24 -7.85 18.05
CA SER A 182 4.41 -7.62 18.92
C SER A 182 4.30 -6.39 19.80
N PRO A 183 4.96 -6.39 20.98
CA PRO A 183 4.85 -5.32 21.95
C PRO A 183 5.08 -3.97 21.30
N ARG A 184 4.23 -3.00 21.67
CA ARG A 184 4.49 -1.59 21.37
C ARG A 184 5.93 -1.29 21.81
N PRO A 185 6.78 -0.77 20.93
CA PRO A 185 8.12 -0.37 21.34
C PRO A 185 8.00 0.65 22.48
N PRO A 186 8.98 0.72 23.40
CA PRO A 186 9.00 1.72 24.46
C PRO A 186 8.64 3.11 23.94
N LEU A 187 7.83 3.86 24.70
CA LEU A 187 7.38 5.19 24.30
C LEU A 187 8.56 6.11 23.92
N SER A 188 9.71 5.94 24.56
CA SER A 188 10.95 6.65 24.23
C SER A 188 11.40 6.45 22.78
N LEU A 189 11.24 5.25 22.20
CA LEU A 189 11.56 4.99 20.80
C LEU A 189 10.50 5.58 19.87
N VAL A 190 9.23 5.47 20.25
CA VAL A 190 8.08 6.04 19.52
C VAL A 190 8.22 7.57 19.39
N LEU A 191 8.72 8.24 20.43
CA LEU A 191 8.97 9.69 20.43
C LEU A 191 10.17 10.11 19.56
N GLN A 192 11.08 9.19 19.24
CA GLN A 192 12.24 9.45 18.38
C GLN A 192 11.99 9.11 16.90
N ALA A 193 10.80 8.58 16.60
CA ALA A 193 10.45 8.09 15.29
C ALA A 193 10.41 9.24 14.27
N GLN A 194 10.95 8.98 13.09
CA GLN A 194 10.95 9.90 11.95
C GLN A 194 9.73 9.60 11.09
N ASP A 195 8.94 10.61 10.76
CA ASP A 195 7.76 10.42 9.92
C ASP A 195 8.14 9.96 8.51
N ALA A 196 7.42 8.98 8.00
CA ALA A 196 7.37 8.64 6.59
C ALA A 196 6.04 9.22 6.05
N PRO A 197 6.05 10.45 5.52
CA PRO A 197 4.82 11.13 5.11
C PRO A 197 4.11 10.34 4.03
N SER A 198 2.80 10.10 4.26
CA SER A 198 1.74 9.60 3.35
C SER A 198 0.91 8.43 3.92
N LEU A 199 1.48 7.62 4.82
CA LEU A 199 0.79 6.48 5.47
C LEU A 199 0.60 6.66 6.98
N GLY A 200 1.08 7.76 7.56
CA GLY A 200 1.14 7.93 9.02
C GLY A 200 2.20 7.02 9.67
N TRP A 201 3.02 6.35 8.88
CA TRP A 201 4.09 5.49 9.34
C TRP A 201 5.26 6.28 9.88
N ARG A 202 5.99 5.63 10.78
CA ARG A 202 7.18 6.22 11.39
C ARG A 202 8.32 5.23 11.42
N VAL A 203 9.53 5.70 11.19
CA VAL A 203 10.75 4.88 11.21
C VAL A 203 11.54 5.20 12.47
N VAL A 204 11.83 4.19 13.27
CA VAL A 204 12.66 4.32 14.47
C VAL A 204 14.03 3.70 14.24
N GLY A 205 15.06 4.32 14.81
CA GLY A 205 16.39 3.72 14.90
C GLY A 205 16.44 2.83 16.12
N LEU A 206 17.01 1.64 15.98
CA LEU A 206 17.17 0.70 17.09
C LEU A 206 18.65 0.66 17.50
N PRO A 207 18.95 0.78 18.81
CA PRO A 207 20.27 0.42 19.32
C PRO A 207 20.61 -1.03 18.95
N ALA A 208 21.89 -1.35 18.79
CA ALA A 208 22.33 -2.71 18.50
C ALA A 208 21.81 -3.69 19.56
N GLY A 209 21.18 -4.79 19.14
CA GLY A 209 20.69 -5.86 20.02
C GLY A 209 19.36 -5.59 20.74
N THR A 210 18.59 -4.57 20.32
CA THR A 210 17.32 -4.17 20.97
C THR A 210 16.15 -5.10 20.68
N LEU A 211 16.09 -5.69 19.49
CA LEU A 211 15.12 -6.74 19.15
C LEU A 211 15.91 -8.04 18.99
N ARG A 212 16.08 -8.78 20.09
CA ARG A 212 16.53 -10.17 20.03
C ARG A 212 15.32 -11.04 19.72
N SER A 213 15.45 -12.00 18.81
CA SER A 213 14.48 -13.08 18.69
C SER A 213 14.34 -13.74 20.07
N ARG A 214 13.10 -14.04 20.47
CA ARG A 214 12.94 -15.15 21.41
C ARG A 214 13.25 -16.40 20.59
N GLY A 215 14.32 -17.09 20.98
CA GLY A 215 14.68 -18.38 20.40
C GLY A 215 13.59 -19.42 20.56
#